data_AF-A0A537J9G4-F1
#
_entry.id   AF-A0A537J9G4-F1
#
_cell.length_a   1.000
_cell.length_b   1.000
_cell.length_c   1.000
_cell.angle_alpha   90.00
_cell.angle_beta   90.00
_cell.angle_gamma   90.00
#
_symmetry.space_group_name_H-M   'P 1'
#
loop_
_entity.id
_entity.type
_entity.pdbx_description
1 polymer ?
#
loop_
_entity_poly.entity_id
_entity_poly.type
_entity_poly.pdbx_seq_one_letter_code
_entity_poly.pdbx_strand_id
1 'polypeptide(L)' 'MTVSTFGRILVGLGLITAVLGAVLWLFGGLPRLPGDIYLQRKGFTLYIPITTGLLLSLLATLLLNVLFLRR' A
#
# COMPACT_ATOMS: atom_id res chain seq x y z
N MET A 1 -9.07 19.99 -18.85
CA MET A 1 -9.15 19.62 -17.42
C MET A 1 -9.36 20.89 -16.62
N THR A 2 -10.34 20.95 -15.72
CA THR A 2 -10.55 22.15 -14.89
C THR A 2 -9.53 22.20 -13.75
N VAL A 3 -9.18 23.41 -13.28
CA VAL A 3 -8.28 23.61 -12.12
C VAL A 3 -8.76 22.84 -10.89
N SER A 4 -10.08 22.74 -10.70
CA SER A 4 -10.70 21.94 -9.64
C SER A 4 -10.42 20.43 -9.76
N THR A 5 -10.42 19.89 -10.98
CA THR A 5 -10.10 18.47 -11.24
C THR A 5 -8.62 18.20 -10.97
N PHE A 6 -7.75 19.12 -11.38
CA PHE A 6 -6.32 19.02 -11.15
C PHE A 6 -5.98 19.10 -9.66
N GLY A 7 -6.62 19.99 -8.89
CA GLY A 7 -6.46 20.08 -7.44
C GLY A 7 -6.85 18.80 -6.71
N ARG A 8 -7.92 18.13 -7.12
CA ARG A 8 -8.32 16.83 -6.55
C ARG A 8 -7.28 15.73 -6.79
N ILE A 9 -6.69 15.69 -7.98
CA ILE A 9 -5.62 14.73 -8.31
C ILE A 9 -4.38 14.97 -7.44
N LEU A 10 -3.97 16.23 -7.27
CA LEU A 10 -2.82 16.59 -6.42
C LEU A 10 -3.03 16.19 -4.95
N VAL A 11 -4.22 16.44 -4.41
CA VAL A 11 -4.56 16.02 -3.04
C VAL A 11 -4.55 14.50 -2.91
N GLY A 12 -5.11 13.78 -3.88
CA GLY A 12 -5.10 12.31 -3.89
C GLY A 12 -3.67 11.74 -3.93
N LEU A 13 -2.81 12.30 -4.78
CA LEU A 13 -1.40 11.91 -4.86
C LEU A 13 -0.68 12.19 -3.53
N GLY A 14 -0.86 13.37 -2.94
CA GLY A 14 -0.25 13.73 -1.66
C GLY A 14 -0.61 12.74 -0.53
N LEU A 15 -1.87 12.32 -0.46
CA LEU A 15 -2.32 11.32 0.52
C LEU A 15 -1.66 9.95 0.28
N ILE A 16 -1.59 9.49 -0.97
CA ILE A 16 -0.94 8.21 -1.32
C ILE A 16 0.54 8.24 -0.91
N THR A 17 1.25 9.32 -1.25
CA THR A 17 2.68 9.46 -0.92
C THR A 17 2.91 9.54 0.59
N ALA A 18 2.03 10.23 1.33
CA ALA A 18 2.10 10.31 2.79
C ALA A 18 1.88 8.93 3.45
N VAL A 19 0.93 8.14 2.96
CA VAL A 19 0.69 6.77 3.45
C VAL A 19 1.90 5.88 3.18
N LEU A 20 2.46 5.93 1.96
CA LEU A 20 3.67 5.17 1.63
C LEU A 20 4.86 5.57 2.51
N GLY A 21 5.06 6.87 2.72
CA GLY A 21 6.09 7.38 3.62
C GLY A 21 5.90 6.92 5.07
N ALA A 22 4.67 6.95 5.58
CA ALA A 22 4.34 6.48 6.92
C ALA A 22 4.59 4.97 7.09
N VAL A 23 4.23 4.17 6.08
CA VAL A 23 4.53 2.73 6.06
C VAL A 23 6.04 2.49 6.09
N LEU A 24 6.82 3.15 5.22
CA LEU A 24 8.27 3.00 5.22
C LEU A 24 8.92 3.45 6.53
N TRP A 25 8.41 4.52 7.14
CA TRP A 25 8.91 5.05 8.41
C TRP A 25 8.63 4.11 9.59
N LEU A 26 7.41 3.58 9.70
CA LEU A 26 7.02 2.71 10.82
C LEU A 26 7.64 1.31 10.72
N PHE A 27 7.90 0.81 9.50
CA PHE A 27 8.37 -0.56 9.31
C PHE A 27 9.88 -0.68 8.99
N GLY A 28 10.59 0.44 8.78
CA GLY A 28 12.05 0.50 8.67
C GLY A 28 12.66 -0.35 7.52
N GLY A 29 11.83 -0.84 6.59
CA GLY A 29 12.13 -1.86 5.59
C GLY A 29 10.84 -2.61 5.23
N LEU A 30 10.89 -3.54 4.24
CA LEU A 30 9.75 -4.41 3.92
C LEU A 30 9.25 -5.07 5.22
N PRO A 31 8.03 -4.75 5.67
CA PRO A 31 7.54 -5.22 6.95
C PRO A 31 7.49 -6.73 6.94
N ARG A 32 8.27 -7.37 7.80
CA ARG A 32 8.00 -8.77 8.17
C ARG A 32 6.75 -8.75 9.04
N LEU A 33 5.60 -8.63 8.40
CA LEU A 33 4.32 -8.72 9.09
C LEU A 33 4.16 -10.15 9.62
N PRO A 34 3.72 -10.33 10.87
CA PRO A 34 3.43 -11.65 11.40
C PRO A 34 2.38 -12.32 10.50
N GLY A 35 2.76 -13.43 9.86
CA GLY A 35 1.97 -14.11 8.83
C GLY A 35 2.63 -14.15 7.44
N ASP A 36 3.63 -13.31 7.19
CA ASP A 36 4.47 -13.44 5.98
C ASP A 36 5.48 -14.59 6.17
N ILE A 37 5.42 -15.59 5.30
CA ILE A 37 6.24 -16.80 5.40
C ILE A 37 7.60 -16.49 4.77
N TYR A 38 8.64 -16.41 5.60
CA TYR A 38 10.02 -16.28 5.13
C TYR A 38 10.78 -17.57 5.42
N LEU A 39 10.98 -18.38 4.39
CA LEU A 39 11.76 -19.62 4.48
C LEU A 39 13.13 -19.38 3.86
N GLN A 40 14.16 -19.33 4.70
CA GLN A 40 15.55 -19.20 4.27
C GLN A 40 16.30 -20.50 4.57
N ARG A 41 16.81 -21.15 3.50
CA ARG A 41 17.71 -22.30 3.55
C ARG A 41 18.99 -22.01 2.78
N LYS A 42 20.06 -22.78 3.01
CA LYS A 42 21.33 -22.65 2.26
C LYS A 42 21.05 -22.77 0.75
N GLY A 43 21.11 -21.65 0.03
CA GLY A 43 20.85 -21.55 -1.41
C GLY A 43 19.41 -21.28 -1.84
N PHE A 44 18.43 -21.17 -0.92
CA PHE A 44 17.03 -20.95 -1.25
C PHE A 44 16.36 -19.97 -0.29
N THR A 45 15.77 -18.90 -0.83
CA THR A 45 14.98 -17.94 -0.07
C THR A 45 13.60 -17.85 -0.70
N LEU A 46 12.56 -18.25 0.04
CA LEU A 46 11.16 -18.13 -0.35
C LEU A 46 10.47 -17.13 0.58
N TYR A 47 9.90 -16.08 -0.01
CA TYR A 47 9.12 -15.08 0.69
C TYR A 47 7.68 -15.12 0.18
N ILE A 48 6.73 -15.36 1.08
CA ILE A 48 5.30 -15.37 0.79
C ILE A 48 4.64 -14.22 1.58
N PRO A 49 4.39 -13.07 0.93
CA PRO A 49 3.79 -11.89 1.57
C PRO A 49 2.26 -12.03 1.70
N ILE A 50 1.79 -12.93 2.56
CA ILE A 50 0.35 -13.19 2.75
C ILE A 50 -0.35 -11.98 3.36
N THR A 51 0.21 -11.48 4.47
CA THR A 51 -0.39 -10.38 5.24
C THR A 51 -0.22 -9.07 4.51
N THR A 52 0.98 -8.84 3.96
CA THR A 52 1.26 -7.66 3.13
C THR A 52 0.33 -7.61 1.91
N GLY A 53 0.15 -8.74 1.21
CA GLY A 53 -0.75 -8.83 0.06
C GLY A 53 -2.21 -8.58 0.41
N LEU A 54 -2.69 -9.14 1.52
CA LEU A 54 -4.04 -8.89 2.03
C LEU A 54 -4.26 -7.42 2.39
N LEU A 55 -3.29 -6.81 3.10
CA LEU A 55 -3.37 -5.39 3.49
C LEU A 55 -3.40 -4.49 2.27
N LEU A 56 -2.54 -4.76 1.28
CA LEU A 56 -2.47 -4.01 0.03
C LEU A 56 -3.80 -4.11 -0.74
N SER A 57 -4.38 -5.30 -0.84
CA SER A 57 -5.70 -5.52 -1.46
C SER A 57 -6.79 -4.73 -0.73
N LEU A 58 -6.85 -4.80 0.60
CA LEU A 58 -7.86 -4.08 1.38
C LEU A 58 -7.75 -2.56 1.20
N LEU A 59 -6.52 -2.02 1.23
CA LEU A 59 -6.25 -0.61 0.97
C LEU A 59 -6.65 -0.20 -0.45
N ALA A 60 -6.29 -0.99 -1.45
CA ALA A 60 -6.69 -0.76 -2.84
C ALA A 60 -8.21 -0.80 -2.99
N THR A 61 -8.89 -1.78 -2.38
CA THR A 61 -10.35 -1.87 -2.39
C THR A 61 -11.00 -0.65 -1.74
N LEU A 62 -10.51 -0.20 -0.58
CA LEU A 62 -11.03 1.01 0.09
C LEU A 62 -10.80 2.27 -0.74
N LEU A 63 -9.61 2.44 -1.33
CA LEU A 63 -9.29 3.56 -2.21
C LEU A 63 -10.19 3.59 -3.44
N LEU A 64 -10.30 2.46 -4.15
CA LEU A 64 -11.17 2.34 -5.31
C LEU A 64 -12.63 2.58 -4.92
N ASN A 65 -13.09 1.99 -3.82
CA ASN A 65 -14.44 2.19 -3.31
C ASN A 65 -14.72 3.68 -3.05
N VAL A 66 -13.86 4.39 -2.32
CA VAL A 66 -14.05 5.84 -2.06
C VAL A 66 -14.00 6.67 -3.35
N LEU A 67 -13.16 6.31 -4.31
CA LEU A 67 -13.06 7.00 -5.61
C LEU A 67 -14.27 6.73 -6.53
N PHE A 68 -14.83 5.52 -6.49
CA PHE A 68 -15.94 5.12 -7.36
C PHE A 68 -17.32 5.35 -6.74
N LEU A 69 -17.48 5.33 -5.40
CA LEU A 69 -18.76 5.60 -4.72
C LEU A 69 -19.09 7.09 -4.57
N ARG A 70 -18.18 8.00 -4.91
CA ARG A 70 -18.42 9.46 -4.93
C ARG A 70 -18.78 10.00 -6.33
N ARG A 71 -19.14 9.12 -7.27
CA ARG A 71 -19.82 9.48 -8.52
C ARG A 71 -21.29 9.13 -8.40
#